data_AF-R7QVR3-F1
#
_entry.id   AF-R7QVR3-F1
#
_cell.length_a   1.000
_cell.length_b   1.000
_cell.length_c   1.000
_cell.angle_alpha   90.00
_cell.angle_beta   90.00
_cell.angle_gamma   90.00
#
_symmetry.space_group_name_H-M   'P 1'
#
loop_
_entity.id
_entity.type
_entity.pdbx_description
1 polymer ?
#
loop_
_entity_poly.entity_id
_entity_poly.type
_entity_poly.pdbx_seq_one_letter_code
_entity_poly.pdbx_strand_id
1 'polypeptide(L)'
;MAKLIVISLTETSNVGIKTVSSDGGFLNLPLYVEDEPRDLNRNSEDGESELQKKWQSYCKETVSRISPQDLSEVMPKLSHSLNSSQISAIKTALRRRLSLIQGPPGTGKTVTAAHMISCVVRLGFGPVLACAASNVAVDNLMQKIISVSAASLRIVRIGRVPAIGEELWDKTLESYLEKDLRVRKARNECAAGRMKVSGLLDVEKAAVRQVLKKAHVVVGTCVACGRHDLEGLNFRYVVVDEATQASEPDVLIPLSITVKSGKQVQLVLVGDQNQLPPTILSRNSHHADGAGLETSLFVRLWRQGIETQLLNVQYRMHPQISAFPSKHFYFNRLRDGISPEDRVIPNFHFVAKRYTVLTQSRAIFVHVSDGKEEKDLQTTDINNTTNAGHSYWNRTEAHVVMQVVRELVGAEEGSSITSSRAFSLSDIGLISPYAGQVRILKELVARQWGASSIEVSTVDGFQGREKRVILLSSVRSNDKSSVGFLRDWRRLNVAITRAKALLVVVGNESTLSTNTHWRSWIKWVKRHGATMCVPISESGKTADVGQSPEA
;
A
#
# COMPACT_ATOMS: atom_id res chain seq x y z
N MET A 1 -11.90 20.94 -14.69
CA MET A 1 -11.66 19.77 -13.84
C MET A 1 -12.26 19.94 -12.45
N ALA A 2 -11.75 20.80 -11.54
CA ALA A 2 -12.33 20.98 -10.20
C ALA A 2 -13.83 21.35 -10.20
N LYS A 3 -14.26 22.31 -11.05
CA LYS A 3 -15.69 22.63 -11.22
C LYS A 3 -16.53 21.45 -11.75
N LEU A 4 -15.98 20.64 -12.66
CA LEU A 4 -16.67 19.46 -13.20
C LEU A 4 -16.73 18.30 -12.19
N ILE A 5 -15.68 18.16 -11.36
CA ILE A 5 -15.68 17.23 -10.23
C ILE A 5 -16.76 17.65 -9.23
N VAL A 6 -16.87 18.94 -8.90
CA VAL A 6 -17.90 19.47 -8.00
C VAL A 6 -19.33 19.35 -8.58
N ILE A 7 -19.52 19.59 -9.89
CA ILE A 7 -20.85 19.44 -10.53
C ILE A 7 -21.28 17.97 -10.58
N SER A 8 -20.37 17.04 -10.91
CA SER A 8 -20.64 15.61 -10.83
C SER A 8 -20.96 15.16 -9.39
N LEU A 9 -20.40 15.81 -8.38
CA LEU A 9 -20.66 15.54 -6.97
C LEU A 9 -22.05 16.03 -6.51
N THR A 10 -22.60 17.09 -7.11
CA THR A 10 -23.91 17.67 -6.72
C THR A 10 -25.13 17.01 -7.37
N GLU A 11 -24.96 16.34 -8.52
CA GLU A 11 -26.08 15.66 -9.20
C GLU A 11 -26.36 14.27 -8.62
N THR A 12 -25.37 13.64 -7.98
CA THR A 12 -25.50 12.29 -7.39
C THR A 12 -26.25 12.24 -6.06
N SER A 13 -26.53 13.37 -5.40
CA SER A 13 -27.32 13.40 -4.17
C SER A 13 -28.84 13.18 -4.38
N ASN A 14 -29.31 13.04 -5.63
CA ASN A 14 -30.72 12.88 -5.97
C ASN A 14 -31.12 11.48 -6.48
N VAL A 15 -30.22 10.50 -6.50
CA VAL A 15 -30.62 9.11 -6.87
C VAL A 15 -31.18 8.42 -5.64
N GLY A 16 -32.47 8.63 -5.40
CA GLY A 16 -33.22 7.99 -4.31
C GLY A 16 -33.21 6.47 -4.41
N ILE A 17 -32.74 5.81 -3.36
CA ILE A 17 -32.88 4.36 -3.19
C ILE A 17 -34.34 4.08 -2.82
N LYS A 18 -35.11 3.50 -3.73
CA LYS A 18 -36.42 2.91 -3.40
C LYS A 18 -36.19 1.68 -2.52
N THR A 19 -36.62 1.75 -1.27
CA THR A 19 -36.79 0.59 -0.39
C THR A 19 -37.91 -0.29 -0.93
N VAL A 20 -37.60 -1.55 -1.25
CA VAL A 20 -38.61 -2.58 -1.50
C VAL A 20 -38.85 -3.29 -0.16
N SER A 21 -40.11 -3.28 0.28
CA SER A 21 -40.59 -3.90 1.50
C SER A 21 -40.43 -5.42 1.47
N SER A 22 -40.19 -5.97 2.66
CA SER A 22 -40.14 -7.38 3.00
C SER A 22 -41.42 -8.14 2.64
N ASP A 23 -41.28 -9.30 2.02
CA ASP A 23 -42.12 -10.47 2.24
C ASP A 23 -41.31 -11.76 2.05
N GLY A 24 -41.60 -12.73 2.91
CA GLY A 24 -40.68 -13.75 3.41
C GLY A 24 -40.34 -14.92 2.49
N GLY A 25 -39.18 -15.54 2.79
CA GLY A 25 -38.72 -16.79 2.20
C GLY A 25 -37.22 -16.96 2.35
N PHE A 26 -36.78 -17.66 3.40
CA PHE A 26 -35.38 -18.03 3.58
C PHE A 26 -34.88 -18.93 2.44
N LEU A 27 -34.01 -18.39 1.59
CA LEU A 27 -33.11 -19.13 0.72
C LEU A 27 -31.73 -18.47 0.80
N ASN A 28 -30.84 -19.08 1.58
CA ASN A 28 -29.42 -18.70 1.66
C ASN A 28 -28.72 -19.07 0.34
N LEU A 29 -28.81 -18.17 -0.64
CA LEU A 29 -27.92 -18.15 -1.80
C LEU A 29 -26.78 -17.14 -1.55
N PRO A 30 -25.57 -17.39 -2.07
CA PRO A 30 -24.38 -16.62 -1.76
C PRO A 30 -24.57 -15.17 -2.19
N LEU A 31 -24.48 -14.24 -1.23
CA LEU A 31 -24.28 -12.81 -1.49
C LEU A 31 -22.90 -12.62 -2.13
N TYR A 32 -22.84 -12.81 -3.44
CA TYR A 32 -21.83 -12.23 -4.30
C TYR A 32 -22.07 -10.72 -4.31
N VAL A 33 -21.14 -9.95 -3.76
CA VAL A 33 -21.03 -8.53 -4.11
C VAL A 33 -20.34 -8.52 -5.47
N GLU A 34 -21.14 -8.46 -6.54
CA GLU A 34 -20.68 -8.07 -7.87
C GLU A 34 -20.17 -6.62 -7.78
N ASP A 35 -18.87 -6.46 -7.50
CA ASP A 35 -18.14 -5.18 -7.63
C ASP A 35 -17.21 -5.23 -8.86
N GLU A 36 -17.71 -5.78 -9.98
CA GLU A 36 -17.44 -5.20 -11.30
C GLU A 36 -18.69 -4.43 -11.72
N PRO A 37 -18.58 -3.41 -12.60
CA PRO A 37 -19.79 -2.80 -13.15
C PRO A 37 -20.63 -3.96 -13.67
N ARG A 38 -21.85 -4.11 -13.13
CA ARG A 38 -22.88 -4.89 -13.83
C ARG A 38 -22.75 -4.49 -15.29
N ASP A 39 -22.70 -5.48 -16.15
CA ASP A 39 -22.88 -5.30 -17.57
C ASP A 39 -24.11 -4.38 -17.73
N LEU A 40 -23.87 -3.07 -17.90
CA LEU A 40 -24.92 -2.05 -18.04
C LEU A 40 -25.63 -2.21 -19.40
N ASN A 41 -25.35 -3.30 -20.11
CA ASN A 41 -26.09 -3.79 -21.27
C ASN A 41 -27.25 -4.74 -20.90
N ARG A 42 -27.65 -4.86 -19.63
CA ARG A 42 -28.98 -5.40 -19.29
C ARG A 42 -30.01 -4.27 -19.19
N ASN A 43 -30.57 -3.93 -20.35
CA ASN A 43 -31.94 -3.43 -20.56
C ASN A 43 -32.58 -2.66 -19.39
N SER A 44 -31.96 -1.55 -18.98
CA SER A 44 -32.68 -0.41 -18.42
C SER A 44 -32.41 0.76 -19.34
N GLU A 45 -33.41 1.16 -20.11
CA GLU A 45 -33.44 2.38 -20.93
C GLU A 45 -33.45 3.65 -20.06
N ASP A 46 -32.54 3.74 -19.08
CA ASP A 46 -32.29 4.98 -18.35
C ASP A 46 -30.98 5.55 -18.88
N GLY A 47 -31.13 6.45 -19.86
CA GLY A 47 -30.04 7.02 -20.65
C GLY A 47 -28.93 7.60 -19.78
N GLU A 48 -27.68 7.24 -20.12
CA GLU A 48 -26.48 7.89 -19.59
C GLU A 48 -26.62 9.42 -19.75
N SER A 49 -26.62 10.12 -18.61
CA SER A 49 -26.84 11.57 -18.53
C SER A 49 -25.89 12.31 -19.49
N GLU A 50 -26.39 13.37 -20.13
CA GLU A 50 -25.59 14.22 -21.03
C GLU A 50 -24.33 14.77 -20.33
N LEU A 51 -24.40 15.00 -19.01
CA LEU A 51 -23.25 15.39 -18.20
C LEU A 51 -22.22 14.27 -18.07
N GLN A 52 -22.65 13.02 -17.94
CA GLN A 52 -21.75 11.87 -17.84
C GLN A 52 -21.01 11.66 -19.16
N LYS A 53 -21.68 11.81 -20.30
CA LYS A 53 -21.05 11.80 -21.63
C LYS A 53 -20.08 12.95 -21.82
N LYS A 54 -20.46 14.18 -21.46
CA LYS A 54 -19.59 15.37 -21.49
C LYS A 54 -18.36 15.18 -20.60
N TRP A 55 -18.53 14.59 -19.42
CA TRP A 55 -17.46 14.30 -18.47
C TRP A 55 -16.48 13.25 -18.99
N GLN A 56 -16.99 12.10 -19.46
CA GLN A 56 -16.13 11.07 -20.04
C GLN A 56 -15.36 11.60 -21.26
N SER A 57 -16.01 12.39 -22.11
CA SER A 57 -15.36 13.07 -23.23
C SER A 57 -14.25 14.02 -22.76
N TYR A 58 -14.50 14.85 -21.74
CA TYR A 58 -13.50 15.74 -21.15
C TYR A 58 -12.29 15.01 -20.57
N CYS A 59 -12.50 13.86 -19.92
CA CYS A 59 -11.43 13.03 -19.37
C CYS A 59 -10.58 12.36 -20.46
N LYS A 60 -11.24 11.89 -21.54
CA LYS A 60 -10.60 11.25 -22.70
C LYS A 60 -10.02 12.27 -23.70
N GLU A 61 -10.32 13.56 -23.54
CA GLU A 61 -9.82 14.61 -24.41
C GLU A 61 -8.30 14.59 -24.49
N THR A 62 -7.79 14.46 -25.71
CA THR A 62 -6.35 14.40 -25.96
C THR A 62 -5.73 15.76 -25.70
N VAL A 63 -4.76 15.81 -24.79
CA VAL A 63 -3.97 17.01 -24.53
C VAL A 63 -2.86 17.06 -25.57
N SER A 64 -2.91 18.03 -26.48
CA SER A 64 -1.97 18.21 -27.60
C SER A 64 -0.56 18.66 -27.18
N ARG A 65 -0.19 18.54 -25.90
CA ARG A 65 1.12 18.98 -25.39
C ARG A 65 2.25 18.07 -25.81
N ILE A 66 2.00 16.77 -25.85
CA ILE A 66 2.99 15.76 -26.22
C ILE A 66 2.62 15.27 -27.61
N SER A 67 3.45 15.61 -28.59
CA SER A 67 3.24 15.22 -29.97
C SER A 67 3.54 13.72 -30.18
N PRO A 68 3.02 13.11 -31.26
CA PRO A 68 3.42 11.76 -31.65
C PRO A 68 4.94 11.61 -31.85
N GLN A 69 5.63 12.68 -32.27
CA GLN A 69 7.08 12.71 -32.45
C GLN A 69 7.81 12.62 -31.10
N ASP A 70 7.37 13.40 -30.10
CA ASP A 70 7.91 13.35 -28.73
C ASP A 70 7.78 11.93 -28.12
N LEU A 71 6.64 11.27 -28.38
CA LEU A 71 6.43 9.88 -27.96
C LEU A 71 7.40 8.95 -28.69
N SER A 72 7.61 9.12 -30.00
CA SER A 72 8.53 8.27 -30.76
C SER A 72 9.98 8.36 -30.28
N GLU A 73 10.40 9.51 -29.71
CA GLU A 73 11.73 9.69 -29.14
C GLU A 73 11.93 8.89 -27.83
N VAL A 74 10.89 8.83 -26.99
CA VAL A 74 11.01 8.30 -25.63
C VAL A 74 10.59 6.83 -25.52
N MET A 75 9.63 6.38 -26.32
CA MET A 75 9.09 5.01 -26.25
C MET A 75 10.16 3.90 -26.44
N PRO A 76 11.13 4.00 -27.37
CA PRO A 76 12.17 2.98 -27.53
C PRO A 76 13.04 2.78 -26.27
N LYS A 77 13.33 3.87 -25.55
CA LYS A 77 14.09 3.80 -24.29
C LYS A 77 13.30 3.12 -23.18
N LEU A 78 11.97 3.25 -23.19
CA LEU A 78 11.09 2.58 -22.23
C LEU A 78 10.94 1.09 -22.50
N SER A 79 10.95 0.66 -23.77
CA SER A 79 10.79 -0.76 -24.14
C SER A 79 11.90 -1.68 -23.66
N HIS A 80 13.07 -1.13 -23.30
CA HIS A 80 14.15 -1.93 -22.70
C HIS A 80 13.94 -2.24 -21.21
N SER A 81 13.07 -1.49 -20.52
CA SER A 81 12.93 -1.58 -19.06
C SER A 81 11.51 -1.87 -18.59
N LEU A 82 10.51 -1.69 -19.46
CA LEU A 82 9.09 -1.82 -19.13
C LEU A 82 8.40 -2.82 -20.05
N ASN A 83 7.37 -3.49 -19.53
CA ASN A 83 6.53 -4.34 -20.35
C ASN A 83 5.46 -3.54 -21.11
N SER A 84 4.76 -4.21 -22.04
CA SER A 84 3.75 -3.59 -22.90
C SER A 84 2.60 -2.91 -22.15
N SER A 85 2.13 -3.49 -21.04
CA SER A 85 1.05 -2.90 -20.23
C SER A 85 1.47 -1.58 -19.57
N GLN A 86 2.71 -1.53 -19.07
CA GLN A 86 3.30 -0.33 -18.47
C GLN A 86 3.52 0.76 -19.53
N ILE A 87 4.06 0.41 -20.70
CA ILE A 87 4.25 1.34 -21.82
C ILE A 87 2.90 1.90 -22.29
N SER A 88 1.89 1.05 -22.43
CA SER A 88 0.54 1.47 -22.82
C SER A 88 -0.07 2.44 -21.80
N ALA A 89 0.10 2.16 -20.50
CA ALA A 89 -0.37 3.03 -19.43
C ALA A 89 0.32 4.40 -19.48
N ILE A 90 1.63 4.45 -19.67
CA ILE A 90 2.40 5.70 -19.81
C ILE A 90 1.94 6.48 -21.05
N LYS A 91 1.88 5.83 -22.22
CA LYS A 91 1.44 6.47 -23.47
C LYS A 91 0.04 7.08 -23.35
N THR A 92 -0.86 6.38 -22.67
CA THR A 92 -2.22 6.86 -22.41
C THR A 92 -2.22 8.05 -21.47
N ALA A 93 -1.49 7.95 -20.35
CA ALA A 93 -1.41 9.01 -19.34
C ALA A 93 -0.78 10.31 -19.87
N LEU A 94 0.23 10.22 -20.73
CA LEU A 94 0.84 11.37 -21.38
C LEU A 94 -0.12 12.12 -22.32
N ARG A 95 -1.11 11.43 -22.89
CA ARG A 95 -2.06 12.00 -23.87
C ARG A 95 -3.38 12.45 -23.28
N ARG A 96 -3.80 11.93 -22.12
CA ARG A 96 -5.10 12.25 -21.52
C ARG A 96 -4.99 13.33 -20.45
N ARG A 97 -6.12 14.01 -20.19
CA ARG A 97 -6.25 14.96 -19.06
C ARG A 97 -6.31 14.26 -17.72
N LEU A 98 -6.98 13.11 -17.69
CA LEU A 98 -7.13 12.28 -16.50
C LEU A 98 -6.77 10.85 -16.88
N SER A 99 -5.99 10.18 -16.05
CA SER A 99 -5.71 8.76 -16.22
C SER A 99 -5.69 8.04 -14.89
N LEU A 100 -6.37 6.91 -14.84
CA LEU A 100 -6.32 5.96 -13.74
C LEU A 100 -5.43 4.80 -14.16
N ILE A 101 -4.35 4.55 -13.43
CA ILE A 101 -3.50 3.38 -13.62
C ILE A 101 -3.77 2.43 -12.47
N GLN A 102 -4.41 1.30 -12.77
CA GLN A 102 -4.59 0.23 -11.80
C GLN A 102 -3.38 -0.68 -11.86
N GLY A 103 -2.68 -0.83 -10.74
CA GLY A 103 -1.59 -1.81 -10.65
C GLY A 103 -1.75 -2.74 -9.46
N PRO A 104 -2.07 -4.01 -9.72
CA PRO A 104 -2.08 -5.02 -8.67
C PRO A 104 -0.71 -5.23 -8.01
N PRO A 105 -0.62 -6.04 -6.94
CA PRO A 105 0.64 -6.31 -6.25
C PRO A 105 1.73 -6.83 -7.19
N GLY A 106 2.92 -6.24 -7.11
CA GLY A 106 4.08 -6.68 -7.89
C GLY A 106 4.11 -6.24 -9.36
N THR A 107 3.14 -5.46 -9.85
CA THR A 107 3.07 -5.06 -11.28
C THR A 107 3.86 -3.80 -11.63
N GLY A 108 4.56 -3.21 -10.65
CA GLY A 108 5.43 -2.06 -10.86
C GLY A 108 4.68 -0.72 -10.98
N LYS A 109 3.62 -0.49 -10.20
CA LYS A 109 2.91 0.81 -10.10
C LYS A 109 3.85 2.01 -9.99
N THR A 110 4.62 2.04 -8.90
CA THR A 110 5.56 3.13 -8.60
C THR A 110 6.66 3.25 -9.64
N VAL A 111 7.12 2.12 -10.21
CA VAL A 111 8.10 2.12 -11.31
C VAL A 111 7.51 2.77 -12.56
N THR A 112 6.27 2.42 -12.91
CA THR A 112 5.54 3.00 -14.05
C THR A 112 5.33 4.51 -13.86
N ALA A 113 4.91 4.93 -12.66
CA ALA A 113 4.77 6.33 -12.30
C ALA A 113 6.10 7.09 -12.41
N ALA A 114 7.19 6.52 -11.89
CA ALA A 114 8.52 7.10 -11.96
C ALA A 114 9.03 7.27 -13.40
N HIS A 115 8.86 6.26 -14.25
CA HIS A 115 9.22 6.36 -15.67
C HIS A 115 8.40 7.43 -16.38
N MET A 116 7.09 7.51 -16.13
CA MET A 116 6.24 8.56 -16.68
C MET A 116 6.72 9.96 -16.27
N ILE A 117 7.02 10.18 -14.98
CA ILE A 117 7.56 11.44 -14.46
C ILE A 117 8.87 11.78 -15.16
N SER A 118 9.78 10.80 -15.29
CA SER A 118 11.05 10.98 -15.99
C SER A 118 10.85 11.37 -17.46
N CYS A 119 9.86 10.79 -18.16
CA CYS A 119 9.52 11.14 -19.54
C CYS A 119 9.04 12.60 -19.66
N VAL A 120 8.10 13.01 -18.79
CA VAL A 120 7.56 14.39 -18.79
C VAL A 120 8.67 15.41 -18.59
N VAL A 121 9.59 15.14 -17.66
CA VAL A 121 10.72 16.04 -17.36
C VAL A 121 11.72 16.09 -18.51
N ARG A 122 12.10 14.93 -19.07
CA ARG A 122 13.07 14.85 -20.18
C ARG A 122 12.60 15.58 -21.44
N LEU A 123 11.31 15.49 -21.73
CA LEU A 123 10.69 16.19 -22.86
C LEU A 123 10.48 17.69 -22.60
N GLY A 124 10.92 18.22 -21.45
CA GLY A 124 10.81 19.65 -21.13
C GLY A 124 9.38 20.12 -20.84
N PHE A 125 8.43 19.20 -20.58
CA PHE A 125 7.03 19.57 -20.37
C PHE A 125 6.71 20.12 -18.97
N GLY A 126 7.74 20.24 -18.13
CA GLY A 126 7.75 21.14 -16.99
C GLY A 126 7.86 20.41 -15.65
N PRO A 127 7.86 21.19 -14.55
CA PRO A 127 7.97 20.60 -13.23
C PRO A 127 6.76 19.72 -12.94
N VAL A 128 7.03 18.55 -12.37
CA VAL A 128 5.99 17.59 -11.97
C VAL A 128 5.76 17.69 -10.46
N LEU A 129 4.50 17.74 -10.05
CA LEU A 129 4.11 17.57 -8.66
C LEU A 129 3.75 16.09 -8.44
N ALA A 130 4.60 15.38 -7.70
CA ALA A 130 4.42 13.97 -7.39
C ALA A 130 4.00 13.81 -5.93
N CYS A 131 2.89 13.11 -5.69
CA CYS A 131 2.25 12.99 -4.40
C CYS A 131 1.99 11.54 -4.01
N ALA A 132 1.87 11.27 -2.71
CA ALA A 132 1.26 10.06 -2.17
C ALA A 132 0.62 10.33 -0.81
N ALA A 133 -0.16 9.38 -0.29
CA ALA A 133 -0.84 9.54 1.01
C ALA A 133 0.12 9.51 2.21
N SER A 134 1.21 8.73 2.13
CA SER A 134 2.12 8.47 3.25
C SER A 134 3.57 8.81 2.92
N ASN A 135 4.38 9.18 3.93
CA ASN A 135 5.79 9.51 3.71
C ASN A 135 6.59 8.35 3.09
N VAL A 136 6.33 7.11 3.50
CA VAL A 136 6.98 5.92 2.95
C VAL A 136 6.70 5.78 1.45
N ALA A 137 5.46 5.99 1.02
CA ALA A 137 5.12 5.94 -0.40
C ALA A 137 5.80 7.07 -1.19
N VAL A 138 5.91 8.27 -0.61
CA VAL A 138 6.62 9.41 -1.22
C VAL A 138 8.11 9.10 -1.39
N ASP A 139 8.75 8.55 -0.36
CA ASP A 139 10.18 8.25 -0.39
C ASP A 139 10.47 7.10 -1.36
N ASN A 140 9.61 6.08 -1.43
CA ASN A 140 9.66 5.01 -2.43
C ASN A 140 9.53 5.56 -3.86
N LEU A 141 8.57 6.46 -4.09
CA LEU A 141 8.38 7.09 -5.40
C LEU A 141 9.61 7.92 -5.78
N MET A 142 10.15 8.71 -4.85
CA MET A 142 11.36 9.49 -5.07
C MET A 142 12.56 8.59 -5.42
N GLN A 143 12.78 7.51 -4.67
CA GLN A 143 13.86 6.56 -4.93
C GLN A 143 13.73 5.94 -6.33
N LYS A 144 12.50 5.59 -6.76
CA LYS A 144 12.27 5.09 -8.12
C LYS A 144 12.48 6.14 -9.20
N ILE A 145 12.10 7.40 -8.97
CA ILE A 145 12.37 8.49 -9.92
C ILE A 145 13.88 8.65 -10.10
N ILE A 146 14.65 8.60 -9.01
CA ILE A 146 16.13 8.65 -9.06
C ILE A 146 16.66 7.46 -9.86
N SER A 147 16.21 6.23 -9.55
CA SER A 147 16.77 5.02 -10.17
C SER A 147 16.54 4.93 -11.68
N VAL A 148 15.43 5.47 -12.20
CA VAL A 148 15.09 5.39 -13.64
C VAL A 148 15.58 6.60 -14.45
N SER A 149 16.08 7.63 -13.77
CA SER A 149 16.49 8.89 -14.40
C SER A 149 17.98 8.89 -14.75
N ALA A 150 18.30 8.63 -16.02
CA ALA A 150 19.65 8.72 -16.60
C ALA A 150 20.30 10.12 -16.53
N ALA A 151 19.52 11.18 -16.29
CA ALA A 151 20.02 12.55 -16.10
C ALA A 151 19.80 12.99 -14.65
N SER A 152 20.73 13.80 -14.13
CA SER A 152 20.63 14.37 -12.79
C SER A 152 19.43 15.30 -12.65
N LEU A 153 18.27 14.73 -12.29
CA LEU A 153 17.07 15.50 -12.01
C LEU A 153 17.21 16.23 -10.68
N ARG A 154 16.92 17.52 -10.68
CA ARG A 154 16.70 18.30 -9.45
C ARG A 154 15.34 17.93 -8.85
N ILE A 155 15.34 16.92 -8.00
CA ILE A 155 14.19 16.48 -7.21
C ILE A 155 14.22 17.19 -5.85
N VAL A 156 13.07 17.66 -5.39
CA VAL A 156 12.90 18.30 -4.06
C VAL A 156 11.79 17.59 -3.29
N ARG A 157 12.16 16.91 -2.21
CA ARG A 157 11.25 16.29 -1.25
C ARG A 157 10.79 17.31 -0.22
N ILE A 158 9.48 17.47 -0.08
CA ILE A 158 8.85 18.42 0.85
C ILE A 158 7.98 17.73 1.89
N GLY A 159 7.81 18.33 3.06
CA GLY A 159 6.96 17.80 4.14
C GLY A 159 7.77 17.18 5.26
N ARG A 160 7.13 16.42 6.14
CA ARG A 160 7.84 15.73 7.22
C ARG A 160 8.72 14.61 6.64
N VAL A 161 9.91 14.47 7.21
CA VAL A 161 10.93 13.51 6.76
C VAL A 161 11.30 12.55 7.92
N PRO A 162 10.35 11.71 8.39
CA PRO A 162 10.62 10.80 9.49
C PRO A 162 11.46 9.60 9.00
N ALA A 163 12.68 9.43 9.53
CA ALA A 163 13.53 8.27 9.26
C ALA A 163 13.79 8.02 7.75
N ILE A 164 14.17 9.07 7.02
CA ILE A 164 14.55 8.97 5.61
C ILE A 164 15.92 8.28 5.45
N GLY A 165 16.09 7.51 4.37
CA GLY A 165 17.40 6.95 4.01
C GLY A 165 18.42 8.06 3.73
N GLU A 166 19.68 7.84 4.13
CA GLU A 166 20.77 8.81 3.95
C GLU A 166 20.94 9.20 2.48
N GLU A 167 20.74 8.25 1.56
CA GLU A 167 20.85 8.46 0.12
C GLU A 167 19.78 9.43 -0.45
N LEU A 168 18.69 9.62 0.30
CA LEU A 168 17.57 10.47 -0.08
C LEU A 168 17.62 11.84 0.62
N TRP A 169 18.40 11.99 1.70
CA TRP A 169 18.52 13.24 2.45
C TRP A 169 18.91 14.42 1.57
N ASP A 170 19.84 14.21 0.64
CA ASP A 170 20.34 15.23 -0.27
C ASP A 170 19.29 15.78 -1.26
N LYS A 171 18.11 15.18 -1.30
CA LYS A 171 16.97 15.63 -2.10
C LYS A 171 15.90 16.34 -1.26
N THR A 172 16.04 16.44 0.06
CA THR A 172 15.07 17.12 0.93
C THR A 172 15.20 18.63 0.82
N LEU A 173 14.07 19.34 0.98
CA LEU A 173 14.07 20.81 1.02
C LEU A 173 15.00 21.31 2.14
N GLU A 174 15.00 20.64 3.28
CA GLU A 174 15.86 20.93 4.43
C GLU A 174 17.35 20.90 4.03
N SER A 175 17.80 19.83 3.37
CA SER A 175 19.20 19.71 2.89
C SER A 175 19.56 20.81 1.87
N TYR A 176 18.63 21.18 0.98
CA TYR A 176 18.87 22.30 0.06
C TYR A 176 19.01 23.64 0.79
N LEU A 177 18.26 23.88 1.87
CA LEU A 177 18.35 25.09 2.66
C LEU A 177 19.61 25.13 3.52
N GLU A 178 20.02 23.98 4.09
CA GLU A 178 21.29 23.86 4.82
C GLU A 178 22.49 24.19 3.93
N LYS A 179 22.42 23.85 2.64
CA LYS A 179 23.46 24.14 1.65
C LYS A 179 23.39 25.58 1.10
N ASP A 180 22.32 26.34 1.37
CA ASP A 180 22.18 27.72 0.87
C ASP A 180 23.00 28.70 1.74
N LEU A 181 23.98 29.36 1.12
CA LEU A 181 24.88 30.30 1.79
C LEU A 181 24.14 31.46 2.49
N ARG A 182 23.02 31.92 1.91
CA ARG A 182 22.25 33.04 2.48
C ARG A 182 21.53 32.58 3.74
N VAL A 183 20.95 31.38 3.72
CA VAL A 183 20.30 30.78 4.90
C VAL A 183 21.32 30.53 6.00
N ARG A 184 22.48 29.95 5.68
CA ARG A 184 23.57 29.74 6.65
C ARG A 184 24.02 31.03 7.30
N LYS A 185 24.26 32.08 6.51
CA LYS A 185 24.65 33.40 7.02
C LYS A 185 23.57 34.00 7.92
N ALA A 186 22.31 33.97 7.49
CA ALA A 186 21.18 34.48 8.26
C ALA A 186 20.99 33.73 9.59
N ARG A 187 21.15 32.39 9.60
CA ARG A 187 21.09 31.57 10.82
C ARG A 187 22.19 31.96 11.81
N ASN A 188 23.42 32.16 11.33
CA ASN A 188 24.55 32.59 12.17
C ASN A 188 24.35 34.01 12.73
N GLU A 189 23.85 34.95 11.91
CA GLU A 189 23.55 36.31 12.36
C GLU A 189 22.40 36.34 13.38
N CYS A 190 21.38 35.51 13.20
CA CYS A 190 20.27 35.37 14.14
C CYS A 190 20.73 34.76 15.47
N ALA A 191 21.55 33.70 15.43
CA ALA A 191 22.12 33.08 16.63
C ALA A 191 23.06 34.03 17.40
N ALA A 192 23.76 34.91 16.69
CA ALA A 192 24.60 35.94 17.27
C ALA A 192 23.84 37.20 17.74
N GLY A 193 22.50 37.21 17.70
CA GLY A 193 21.67 38.35 18.09
C GLY A 193 21.76 39.57 17.16
N ARG A 194 22.43 39.46 16.00
CA ARG A 194 22.62 40.53 15.02
C ARG A 194 21.48 40.61 13.99
N MET A 195 20.62 39.59 13.94
CA MET A 195 19.44 39.54 13.08
C MET A 195 18.22 39.11 13.90
N LYS A 196 17.06 39.73 13.63
CA LYS A 196 15.79 39.30 14.20
C LYS A 196 15.30 38.01 13.52
N VAL A 197 14.58 37.17 14.26
CA VAL A 197 13.97 35.92 13.75
C VAL A 197 13.11 36.18 12.50
N SER A 198 12.39 37.32 12.43
CA SER A 198 11.60 37.69 11.25
C SER A 198 12.45 37.81 9.99
N GLY A 199 13.64 38.41 10.09
CA GLY A 199 14.58 38.52 8.97
C GLY A 199 15.10 37.17 8.50
N LEU A 200 15.40 36.26 9.44
CA LEU A 200 15.77 34.88 9.11
C LEU A 200 14.64 34.16 8.35
N LEU A 201 13.41 34.28 8.83
CA LEU A 201 12.24 33.66 8.18
C LEU A 201 12.02 34.20 6.76
N ASP A 202 12.28 35.48 6.52
CA ASP A 202 12.16 36.07 5.18
C ASP A 202 13.24 35.55 4.22
N VAL A 203 14.49 35.41 4.70
CA VAL A 203 15.58 34.79 3.94
C VAL A 203 15.27 33.33 3.63
N GLU A 204 14.80 32.56 4.62
CA GLU A 204 14.41 31.15 4.42
C GLU A 204 13.25 31.02 3.43
N LYS A 205 12.20 31.83 3.54
CA LYS A 205 11.08 31.85 2.57
C LYS A 205 11.56 32.14 1.15
N ALA A 206 12.48 33.09 0.98
CA ALA A 206 13.05 33.41 -0.33
C ALA A 206 13.89 32.25 -0.89
N ALA A 207 14.70 31.62 -0.05
CA ALA A 207 15.51 30.46 -0.43
C ALA A 207 14.64 29.26 -0.82
N VAL A 208 13.60 28.95 -0.03
CA VAL A 208 12.61 27.90 -0.32
C VAL A 208 11.99 28.11 -1.71
N ARG A 209 11.48 29.31 -1.99
CA ARG A 209 10.90 29.64 -3.30
C ARG A 209 11.89 29.45 -4.43
N GLN A 210 13.16 29.81 -4.24
CA GLN A 210 14.19 29.61 -5.26
C GLN A 210 14.53 28.13 -5.49
N VAL A 211 14.58 27.33 -4.43
CA VAL A 211 14.81 25.88 -4.51
C VAL A 211 13.68 25.22 -5.30
N LEU A 212 12.44 25.52 -4.95
CA LEU A 212 11.25 24.95 -5.58
C LEU A 212 11.09 25.40 -7.03
N LYS A 213 11.35 26.69 -7.35
CA LYS A 213 11.30 27.21 -8.73
C LYS A 213 12.29 26.51 -9.67
N LYS A 214 13.41 26.00 -9.15
CA LYS A 214 14.42 25.27 -9.93
C LYS A 214 14.14 23.77 -10.02
N ALA A 215 13.17 23.24 -9.26
CA ALA A 215 12.90 21.81 -9.21
C ALA A 215 12.32 21.30 -10.52
N HIS A 216 12.80 20.14 -10.98
CA HIS A 216 12.16 19.39 -12.07
C HIS A 216 11.02 18.52 -11.54
N VAL A 217 11.15 18.04 -10.31
CA VAL A 217 10.12 17.27 -9.63
C VAL A 217 10.05 17.73 -8.18
N VAL A 218 8.86 18.05 -7.72
CA VAL A 218 8.56 18.22 -6.29
C VAL A 218 7.81 17.00 -5.83
N VAL A 219 8.31 16.33 -4.78
CA VAL A 219 7.74 15.07 -4.27
C VAL A 219 7.32 15.29 -2.82
N GLY A 220 6.09 14.97 -2.45
CA GLY A 220 5.58 15.22 -1.10
C GLY A 220 4.35 14.41 -0.77
N THR A 221 3.91 14.39 0.50
CA THR A 221 2.57 13.86 0.78
C THR A 221 1.52 14.79 0.18
N CYS A 222 0.31 14.29 -0.11
CA CYS A 222 -0.78 15.12 -0.62
C CYS A 222 -0.99 16.38 0.24
N VAL A 223 -0.99 16.23 1.56
CA VAL A 223 -1.08 17.35 2.52
C VAL A 223 0.14 18.28 2.46
N ALA A 224 1.36 17.73 2.41
CA ALA A 224 2.56 18.55 2.29
C ALA A 224 2.63 19.33 0.97
N CYS A 225 1.91 18.89 -0.06
CA CYS A 225 1.78 19.63 -1.31
C CYS A 225 0.77 20.78 -1.23
N GLY A 226 0.15 21.04 -0.07
CA GLY A 226 -0.75 22.17 0.20
C GLY A 226 -0.05 23.46 0.64
N ARG A 227 1.28 23.53 0.57
CA ARG A 227 2.05 24.69 1.06
C ARG A 227 1.96 25.89 0.12
N HIS A 228 1.90 27.10 0.69
CA HIS A 228 1.80 28.36 -0.05
C HIS A 228 3.01 28.69 -0.94
N ASP A 229 4.19 28.16 -0.64
CA ASP A 229 5.41 28.35 -1.43
C ASP A 229 5.40 27.62 -2.77
N LEU A 230 4.46 26.69 -2.98
CA LEU A 230 4.20 26.04 -4.26
C LEU A 230 3.25 26.85 -5.17
N GLU A 231 2.56 27.85 -4.61
CA GLU A 231 1.65 28.70 -5.38
C GLU A 231 2.42 29.46 -6.47
N GLY A 232 1.89 29.44 -7.69
CA GLY A 232 2.51 30.07 -8.86
C GLY A 232 3.59 29.24 -9.57
N LEU A 233 4.00 28.07 -9.07
CA LEU A 233 5.01 27.21 -9.70
C LEU A 233 4.54 26.42 -10.93
N ASN A 234 3.33 26.67 -11.44
CA ASN A 234 2.83 26.17 -12.73
C ASN A 234 2.97 24.65 -12.97
N PHE A 235 2.69 23.82 -11.95
CA PHE A 235 2.64 22.38 -12.13
C PHE A 235 1.51 21.99 -13.10
N ARG A 236 1.89 21.53 -14.30
CA ARG A 236 0.94 21.06 -15.33
C ARG A 236 0.65 19.57 -15.24
N TYR A 237 1.49 18.83 -14.51
CA TYR A 237 1.37 17.40 -14.30
C TYR A 237 1.34 17.13 -12.80
N VAL A 238 0.28 16.47 -12.35
CA VAL A 238 0.11 16.00 -10.98
C VAL A 238 -0.02 14.49 -11.03
N VAL A 239 0.90 13.80 -10.34
CA VAL A 239 0.93 12.34 -10.26
C VAL A 239 0.72 11.95 -8.82
N VAL A 240 -0.29 11.13 -8.54
CA VAL A 240 -0.57 10.64 -7.19
C VAL A 240 -0.36 9.13 -7.19
N ASP A 241 0.69 8.66 -6.52
CA ASP A 241 0.93 7.23 -6.29
C ASP A 241 0.19 6.76 -5.04
N GLU A 242 -0.15 5.48 -5.00
CA GLU A 242 -1.02 4.87 -3.97
C GLU A 242 -2.31 5.69 -3.74
N ALA A 243 -2.90 6.22 -4.82
CA ALA A 243 -4.04 7.13 -4.79
C ALA A 243 -5.30 6.51 -4.15
N THR A 244 -5.39 5.18 -4.09
CA THR A 244 -6.50 4.48 -3.42
C THR A 244 -6.40 4.49 -1.89
N GLN A 245 -5.24 4.82 -1.33
CA GLN A 245 -5.05 5.04 0.12
C GLN A 245 -5.21 6.51 0.53
N ALA A 246 -5.26 7.44 -0.42
CA ALA A 246 -5.51 8.85 -0.14
C ALA A 246 -7.01 9.09 -0.06
N SER A 247 -7.46 9.81 0.98
CA SER A 247 -8.84 10.29 0.98
C SER A 247 -9.05 11.23 -0.19
N GLU A 248 -10.28 11.35 -0.67
CA GLU A 248 -10.57 12.29 -1.75
C GLU A 248 -10.14 13.72 -1.42
N PRO A 249 -10.44 14.29 -0.22
CA PRO A 249 -9.93 15.60 0.15
C PRO A 249 -8.41 15.72 0.08
N ASP A 250 -7.66 14.68 0.46
CA ASP A 250 -6.20 14.70 0.37
C ASP A 250 -5.75 14.92 -1.07
N VAL A 251 -6.30 14.19 -2.03
CA VAL A 251 -5.93 14.32 -3.45
C VAL A 251 -6.31 15.69 -4.03
N LEU A 252 -7.35 16.35 -3.49
CA LEU A 252 -7.74 17.69 -3.90
C LEU A 252 -6.76 18.78 -3.44
N ILE A 253 -5.98 18.56 -2.38
CA ILE A 253 -4.98 19.52 -1.88
C ILE A 253 -3.95 19.89 -2.96
N PRO A 254 -3.16 18.96 -3.54
CA PRO A 254 -2.19 19.31 -4.58
C PRO A 254 -2.87 19.91 -5.83
N LEU A 255 -4.09 19.48 -6.16
CA LEU A 255 -4.85 20.03 -7.28
C LEU A 255 -5.23 21.50 -7.05
N SER A 256 -5.61 21.88 -5.82
CA SER A 256 -6.03 23.24 -5.49
C SER A 256 -4.94 24.28 -5.79
N ILE A 257 -3.67 23.94 -5.56
CA ILE A 257 -2.53 24.80 -5.87
C ILE A 257 -2.36 24.97 -7.38
N THR A 258 -2.56 23.90 -8.14
CA THR A 258 -2.40 23.94 -9.60
C THR A 258 -3.51 24.74 -10.29
N VAL A 259 -4.75 24.68 -9.77
CA VAL A 259 -5.90 25.40 -10.34
C VAL A 259 -5.74 26.91 -10.25
N LYS A 260 -5.11 27.43 -9.20
CA LYS A 260 -4.82 28.87 -9.05
C LYS A 260 -3.95 29.43 -10.17
N SER A 261 -3.21 28.59 -10.90
CA SER A 261 -2.37 29.02 -12.03
C SER A 261 -3.16 29.31 -13.32
N GLY A 262 -4.45 28.96 -13.39
CA GLY A 262 -5.28 29.10 -14.59
C GLY A 262 -4.90 28.13 -15.73
N LYS A 263 -3.88 27.28 -15.54
CA LYS A 263 -3.41 26.34 -16.55
C LYS A 263 -4.14 25.01 -16.45
N GLN A 264 -4.33 24.37 -17.60
CA GLN A 264 -4.87 23.02 -17.67
C GLN A 264 -3.89 22.01 -17.03
N VAL A 265 -4.40 21.16 -16.14
CA VAL A 265 -3.62 20.16 -15.41
C VAL A 265 -3.93 18.78 -15.97
N GLN A 266 -2.89 17.97 -16.14
CA GLN A 266 -3.00 16.53 -16.38
C GLN A 266 -2.82 15.81 -15.04
N LEU A 267 -3.84 15.03 -14.66
CA LEU A 267 -3.88 14.27 -13.42
C LEU A 267 -3.73 12.78 -13.72
N VAL A 268 -2.75 12.15 -13.06
CA VAL A 268 -2.56 10.70 -13.12
C VAL A 268 -2.69 10.15 -11.72
N LEU A 269 -3.68 9.28 -11.51
CA LEU A 269 -3.89 8.58 -10.25
C LEU A 269 -3.44 7.14 -10.44
N VAL A 270 -2.45 6.71 -9.66
CA VAL A 270 -1.90 5.36 -9.68
C VAL A 270 -2.30 4.68 -8.39
N GLY A 271 -2.96 3.52 -8.48
CA GLY A 271 -3.49 2.86 -7.29
C GLY A 271 -4.01 1.47 -7.57
N ASP A 272 -4.67 0.89 -6.58
CA ASP A 272 -5.35 -0.39 -6.72
C ASP A 272 -6.57 -0.43 -5.79
N GLN A 273 -7.76 -0.44 -6.40
CA GLN A 273 -9.04 -0.47 -5.68
C GLN A 273 -9.27 -1.79 -4.94
N ASN A 274 -8.49 -2.83 -5.28
CA ASN A 274 -8.53 -4.14 -4.63
C ASN A 274 -7.55 -4.25 -3.44
N GLN A 275 -6.84 -3.17 -3.11
CA GLN A 275 -6.00 -3.05 -1.90
C GLN A 275 -6.63 -2.05 -0.92
N LEU A 276 -5.93 -1.67 0.16
CA LEU A 276 -6.54 -0.92 1.26
C LEU A 276 -7.06 0.45 0.83
N PRO A 277 -8.23 0.85 1.34
CA PRO A 277 -8.78 2.20 1.19
C PRO A 277 -8.06 3.18 2.13
N PRO A 278 -8.43 4.47 2.12
CA PRO A 278 -7.98 5.43 3.13
C PRO A 278 -8.40 5.01 4.54
N THR A 279 -7.52 5.23 5.52
CA THR A 279 -7.80 4.94 6.93
C THR A 279 -8.64 6.06 7.54
N ILE A 280 -9.91 5.77 7.86
CA ILE A 280 -10.80 6.72 8.52
C ILE A 280 -11.02 6.32 9.97
N LEU A 281 -10.62 7.17 10.92
CA LEU A 281 -10.73 6.89 12.36
C LEU A 281 -12.15 7.06 12.90
N SER A 282 -12.89 8.05 12.38
CA SER A 282 -14.27 8.28 12.80
C SER A 282 -15.16 7.11 12.40
N ARG A 283 -16.00 6.63 13.32
CA ARG A 283 -16.92 5.50 13.06
C ARG A 283 -18.18 5.92 12.31
N ASN A 284 -18.60 7.18 12.46
CA ASN A 284 -19.81 7.71 11.82
C ASN A 284 -19.68 7.84 10.29
N SER A 285 -18.46 7.76 9.77
CA SER A 285 -18.18 7.70 8.32
C SER A 285 -18.30 6.30 7.72
N HIS A 286 -18.35 5.22 8.53
CA HIS A 286 -18.34 3.82 8.06
C HIS A 286 -19.73 3.16 8.00
N HIS A 287 -20.81 3.90 8.16
CA HIS A 287 -22.17 3.35 8.09
C HIS A 287 -22.58 3.06 6.65
N ALA A 288 -23.56 2.15 6.45
CA ALA A 288 -24.16 1.90 5.14
C ALA A 288 -24.74 3.18 4.50
N ASP A 289 -25.04 4.19 5.34
CA ASP A 289 -25.46 5.56 4.99
C ASP A 289 -24.34 6.62 5.21
N GLY A 290 -23.08 6.20 5.30
CA GLY A 290 -21.93 7.04 5.69
C GLY A 290 -21.50 8.07 4.63
N ALA A 291 -20.79 9.10 5.08
CA ALA A 291 -20.32 10.26 4.29
C ALA A 291 -19.28 9.96 3.18
N GLY A 292 -18.96 8.68 2.92
CA GLY A 292 -18.15 8.23 1.77
C GLY A 292 -16.66 8.60 1.81
N LEU A 293 -16.11 9.00 2.97
CA LEU A 293 -14.73 9.50 3.07
C LEU A 293 -13.65 8.41 2.85
N GLU A 294 -14.03 7.14 3.03
CA GLU A 294 -13.25 5.95 2.67
C GLU A 294 -13.25 5.67 1.15
N THR A 295 -14.10 6.34 0.38
CA THR A 295 -14.04 6.30 -1.08
C THR A 295 -12.97 7.28 -1.56
N SER A 296 -11.83 6.75 -2.01
CA SER A 296 -10.80 7.58 -2.65
C SER A 296 -11.30 8.18 -3.96
N LEU A 297 -10.68 9.29 -4.39
CA LEU A 297 -10.96 9.91 -5.68
C LEU A 297 -10.77 8.91 -6.84
N PHE A 298 -9.77 8.03 -6.74
CA PHE A 298 -9.54 6.96 -7.73
C PHE A 298 -10.77 6.05 -7.85
N VAL A 299 -11.27 5.52 -6.72
CA VAL A 299 -12.40 4.59 -6.69
C VAL A 299 -13.67 5.28 -7.19
N ARG A 300 -13.91 6.52 -6.77
CA ARG A 300 -15.07 7.29 -7.25
C ARG A 300 -15.04 7.48 -8.75
N LEU A 301 -13.91 7.91 -9.32
CA LEU A 301 -13.78 8.12 -10.77
C LEU A 301 -13.96 6.82 -11.56
N TRP A 302 -13.41 5.71 -11.05
CA TRP A 302 -13.61 4.40 -11.64
C TRP A 302 -15.09 3.98 -11.64
N ARG A 303 -15.81 4.13 -10.52
CA ARG A 303 -17.26 3.87 -10.42
C ARG A 303 -18.11 4.73 -11.34
N GLN A 304 -17.62 5.93 -11.71
CA GLN A 304 -18.27 6.83 -12.66
C GLN A 304 -17.99 6.49 -14.14
N GLY A 305 -17.32 5.36 -14.40
CA GLY A 305 -17.06 4.85 -15.76
C GLY A 305 -15.71 5.28 -16.35
N ILE A 306 -14.82 5.89 -15.57
CA ILE A 306 -13.46 6.17 -16.06
C ILE A 306 -12.65 4.86 -16.08
N GLU A 307 -12.30 4.43 -17.29
CA GLU A 307 -11.51 3.23 -17.52
C GLU A 307 -10.11 3.31 -16.88
N THR A 308 -9.70 2.22 -16.24
CA THR A 308 -8.35 2.05 -15.71
C THR A 308 -7.41 1.44 -16.77
N GLN A 309 -6.16 1.87 -16.77
CA GLN A 309 -5.08 1.17 -17.45
C GLN A 309 -4.53 0.11 -16.48
N LEU A 310 -4.82 -1.16 -16.74
CA LEU A 310 -4.36 -2.27 -15.90
C LEU A 310 -2.92 -2.65 -16.22
N LEU A 311 -2.04 -2.59 -15.23
CA LEU A 311 -0.73 -3.23 -15.27
C LEU A 311 -0.92 -4.73 -14.97
N ASN A 312 -0.67 -5.60 -15.94
CA ASN A 312 -1.15 -7.00 -15.87
C ASN A 312 -0.05 -8.06 -15.71
N VAL A 313 1.21 -7.66 -15.54
CA VAL A 313 2.33 -8.60 -15.31
C VAL A 313 2.96 -8.32 -13.95
N GLN A 314 2.99 -9.32 -13.07
CA GLN A 314 3.58 -9.23 -11.73
C GLN A 314 5.00 -9.80 -11.70
N TYR A 315 5.91 -9.15 -10.98
CA TYR A 315 7.32 -9.54 -10.86
C TYR A 315 7.76 -9.81 -9.41
N ARG A 316 6.81 -9.91 -8.47
CA ARG A 316 7.09 -10.05 -7.04
C ARG A 316 7.05 -11.50 -6.58
N MET A 317 5.91 -12.14 -6.75
CA MET A 317 5.53 -13.40 -6.08
C MET A 317 5.90 -14.60 -6.94
N HIS A 318 6.33 -15.68 -6.32
CA HIS A 318 6.38 -16.99 -6.98
C HIS A 318 4.99 -17.31 -7.61
N PRO A 319 4.90 -17.89 -8.83
CA PRO A 319 3.63 -18.17 -9.52
C PRO A 319 2.56 -18.88 -8.68
N GLN A 320 2.97 -19.84 -7.85
CA GLN A 320 2.05 -20.50 -6.90
C GLN A 320 1.39 -19.49 -5.92
N ILE A 321 2.13 -18.51 -5.40
CA ILE A 321 1.58 -17.51 -4.46
C ILE A 321 0.63 -16.55 -5.20
N SER A 322 1.00 -16.09 -6.40
CA SER A 322 0.19 -15.14 -7.19
C SER A 322 -1.09 -15.75 -7.75
N ALA A 323 -1.16 -17.07 -7.91
CA ALA A 323 -2.30 -17.77 -8.49
C ALA A 323 -3.63 -17.50 -7.77
N PHE A 324 -3.66 -17.55 -6.42
CA PHE A 324 -4.89 -17.25 -5.69
C PHE A 324 -5.31 -15.78 -5.80
N PRO A 325 -4.46 -14.78 -5.48
CA PRO A 325 -4.83 -13.38 -5.63
C PRO A 325 -5.27 -13.04 -7.05
N SER A 326 -4.55 -13.53 -8.07
CA SER A 326 -4.90 -13.33 -9.48
C SER A 326 -6.32 -13.81 -9.77
N LYS A 327 -6.66 -15.04 -9.38
CA LYS A 327 -7.99 -15.60 -9.59
C LYS A 327 -9.07 -14.90 -8.77
N HIS A 328 -8.81 -14.69 -7.48
CA HIS A 328 -9.83 -14.31 -6.49
C HIS A 328 -10.13 -12.82 -6.47
N PHE A 329 -9.13 -11.97 -6.73
CA PHE A 329 -9.28 -10.51 -6.65
C PHE A 329 -9.11 -9.81 -8.00
N TYR A 330 -8.52 -10.47 -9.01
CA TYR A 330 -8.21 -9.84 -10.30
C TYR A 330 -8.73 -10.65 -11.50
N PHE A 331 -9.66 -11.59 -11.27
CA PHE A 331 -10.34 -12.35 -12.32
C PHE A 331 -9.38 -13.02 -13.33
N ASN A 332 -8.25 -13.54 -12.86
CA ASN A 332 -7.16 -14.11 -13.68
C ASN A 332 -6.54 -13.16 -14.71
N ARG A 333 -6.70 -11.84 -14.52
CA ARG A 333 -6.09 -10.83 -15.41
C ARG A 333 -4.61 -10.58 -15.13
N LEU A 334 -4.03 -11.20 -14.08
CA LEU A 334 -2.61 -11.11 -13.77
C LEU A 334 -1.82 -12.28 -14.35
N ARG A 335 -0.68 -11.96 -14.96
CA ARG A 335 0.33 -12.88 -15.48
C ARG A 335 1.60 -12.76 -14.66
N ASP A 336 2.37 -13.84 -14.59
CA ASP A 336 3.68 -13.83 -13.95
C ASP A 336 4.75 -13.43 -14.97
N GLY A 337 5.51 -12.38 -14.66
CA GLY A 337 6.67 -11.94 -15.42
C GLY A 337 7.98 -12.54 -14.91
N ILE A 338 7.87 -13.49 -13.97
CA ILE A 338 8.95 -14.24 -13.37
C ILE A 338 8.59 -15.72 -13.37
N SER A 339 9.62 -16.54 -13.45
CA SER A 339 9.55 -18.00 -13.41
C SER A 339 9.60 -18.52 -11.97
N PRO A 340 9.19 -19.78 -11.71
CA PRO A 340 9.42 -20.44 -10.42
C PRO A 340 10.88 -20.40 -9.96
N GLU A 341 11.83 -20.45 -10.91
CA GLU A 341 13.27 -20.45 -10.70
C GLU A 341 13.80 -19.07 -10.24
N ASP A 342 13.08 -17.97 -10.50
CA ASP A 342 13.43 -16.66 -9.96
C ASP A 342 13.14 -16.54 -8.44
N ARG A 343 12.48 -17.54 -7.87
CA ARG A 343 12.02 -17.57 -6.48
C ARG A 343 12.39 -18.88 -5.78
N VAL A 344 13.58 -19.41 -6.06
CA VAL A 344 14.09 -20.59 -5.35
C VAL A 344 14.14 -20.35 -3.84
N ILE A 345 13.67 -21.35 -3.11
CA ILE A 345 13.95 -21.50 -1.68
C ILE A 345 14.70 -22.82 -1.54
N PRO A 346 15.71 -22.90 -0.65
CA PRO A 346 16.34 -24.19 -0.37
C PRO A 346 15.29 -25.14 0.22
N ASN A 347 15.49 -26.45 0.05
CA ASN A 347 14.68 -27.42 0.76
C ASN A 347 14.86 -27.17 2.26
N PHE A 348 13.80 -26.74 2.94
CA PHE A 348 13.78 -26.64 4.38
C PHE A 348 12.78 -27.66 4.89
N HIS A 349 13.19 -28.42 5.90
CA HIS A 349 12.26 -29.28 6.60
C HIS A 349 11.43 -28.37 7.50
N PHE A 350 10.13 -28.30 7.27
CA PHE A 350 9.23 -27.78 8.28
C PHE A 350 9.06 -28.90 9.30
N VAL A 351 9.64 -28.74 10.49
CA VAL A 351 9.69 -29.79 11.53
C VAL A 351 9.06 -29.26 12.81
N ALA A 352 7.73 -29.29 12.87
CA ALA A 352 7.13 -29.64 14.14
C ALA A 352 7.60 -31.07 14.44
N LYS A 353 8.24 -31.32 15.58
CA LYS A 353 9.13 -32.46 15.92
C LYS A 353 8.61 -33.89 15.70
N ARG A 354 7.41 -34.07 15.12
CA ARG A 354 6.81 -35.35 14.73
C ARG A 354 6.11 -35.40 13.36
N TYR A 355 6.04 -34.29 12.62
CA TYR A 355 5.38 -34.22 11.31
C TYR A 355 6.28 -33.53 10.29
N THR A 356 7.27 -34.25 9.78
CA THR A 356 8.08 -33.83 8.63
C THR A 356 7.23 -33.86 7.37
N VAL A 357 6.56 -32.76 7.05
CA VAL A 357 6.07 -32.55 5.68
C VAL A 357 7.20 -31.91 4.90
N LEU A 358 7.95 -32.72 4.16
CA LEU A 358 8.81 -32.22 3.08
C LEU A 358 7.90 -31.53 2.07
N THR A 359 7.96 -30.20 2.00
CA THR A 359 7.14 -29.43 1.08
C THR A 359 7.97 -28.41 0.34
N GLN A 360 7.79 -28.38 -0.98
CA GLN A 360 8.26 -27.30 -1.83
C GLN A 360 7.16 -26.23 -2.03
N SER A 361 6.06 -26.32 -1.27
CA SER A 361 4.95 -25.38 -1.36
C SER A 361 5.36 -23.98 -0.94
N ARG A 362 4.92 -22.99 -1.72
CA ARG A 362 5.19 -21.57 -1.47
C ARG A 362 4.11 -20.86 -0.69
N ALA A 363 2.97 -21.52 -0.48
CA ALA A 363 1.88 -21.07 0.38
C ALA A 363 1.55 -22.17 1.39
N ILE A 364 1.70 -21.85 2.67
CA ILE A 364 1.51 -22.77 3.79
C ILE A 364 0.50 -22.19 4.77
N PHE A 365 -0.45 -22.99 5.22
CA PHE A 365 -1.35 -22.65 6.32
C PHE A 365 -1.10 -23.55 7.52
N VAL A 366 -0.78 -22.95 8.66
CA VAL A 366 -0.55 -23.61 9.94
C VAL A 366 -1.77 -23.41 10.82
N HIS A 367 -2.56 -24.47 10.95
CA HIS A 367 -3.72 -24.51 11.81
C HIS A 367 -3.31 -24.63 13.28
N VAL A 368 -3.69 -23.63 14.08
CA VAL A 368 -3.58 -23.64 15.54
C VAL A 368 -4.97 -23.88 16.12
N SER A 369 -5.22 -25.09 16.61
CA SER A 369 -6.56 -25.52 17.08
C SER A 369 -6.95 -24.92 18.42
N ASP A 370 -6.01 -24.81 19.35
CA ASP A 370 -6.32 -24.55 20.77
C ASP A 370 -5.81 -23.18 21.28
N GLY A 371 -5.21 -22.37 20.40
CA GLY A 371 -4.77 -21.02 20.76
C GLY A 371 -5.98 -20.11 20.97
N LYS A 372 -6.10 -19.46 22.13
CA LYS A 372 -7.20 -18.53 22.43
C LYS A 372 -6.77 -17.09 22.19
N GLU A 373 -7.65 -16.31 21.58
CA GLU A 373 -7.45 -14.86 21.51
C GLU A 373 -7.67 -14.23 22.90
N GLU A 374 -6.83 -13.26 23.24
CA GLU A 374 -6.97 -12.44 24.45
C GLU A 374 -6.99 -10.97 24.06
N LYS A 375 -7.68 -10.16 24.86
CA LYS A 375 -7.71 -8.70 24.68
C LYS A 375 -6.42 -8.09 25.20
N ASP A 376 -5.81 -7.24 24.39
CA ASP A 376 -4.71 -6.40 24.83
C ASP A 376 -5.25 -5.20 25.61
N LEU A 377 -5.09 -5.24 26.93
CA LEU A 377 -5.50 -4.17 27.84
C LEU A 377 -4.51 -3.00 27.87
N GLN A 378 -3.30 -3.16 27.31
CA GLN A 378 -2.28 -2.10 27.27
C GLN A 378 -2.45 -1.16 26.07
N THR A 379 -3.19 -1.58 25.04
CA THR A 379 -3.62 -0.70 23.95
C THR A 379 -4.82 0.15 24.37
N THR A 380 -4.67 0.97 25.41
CA THR A 380 -5.40 2.23 25.49
C THR A 380 -4.59 3.22 24.66
N ASP A 381 -5.03 3.51 23.44
CA ASP A 381 -4.44 4.61 22.67
C ASP A 381 -4.48 5.88 23.56
N ILE A 382 -3.31 6.37 23.98
CA ILE A 382 -3.17 7.59 24.80
C ILE A 382 -3.79 8.82 24.10
N ASN A 383 -4.04 8.72 22.78
CA ASN A 383 -4.65 9.77 21.97
C ASN A 383 -6.14 9.53 21.64
N ASN A 384 -6.81 8.54 22.23
CA ASN A 384 -8.16 8.12 21.82
C ASN A 384 -9.09 7.96 23.03
N THR A 385 -9.45 9.08 23.65
CA THR A 385 -10.27 9.17 24.88
C THR A 385 -11.75 8.86 24.68
N THR A 386 -12.19 8.35 23.52
CA THR A 386 -13.58 7.93 23.31
C THR A 386 -13.62 6.58 22.56
N ASN A 387 -13.73 5.49 23.33
CA ASN A 387 -13.85 4.09 22.88
C ASN A 387 -12.66 3.51 22.08
N ALA A 388 -11.54 3.29 22.78
CA ALA A 388 -10.43 2.45 22.32
C ALA A 388 -10.95 1.10 21.80
N GLY A 389 -10.74 0.81 20.51
CA GLY A 389 -10.94 -0.54 20.00
C GLY A 389 -9.89 -1.44 20.63
N HIS A 390 -10.26 -2.29 21.58
CA HIS A 390 -9.34 -3.25 22.18
C HIS A 390 -8.64 -4.05 21.07
N SER A 391 -7.31 -4.00 21.02
CA SER A 391 -6.53 -4.90 20.17
C SER A 391 -6.58 -6.32 20.76
N TYR A 392 -6.19 -7.31 19.95
CA TYR A 392 -6.09 -8.70 20.38
C TYR A 392 -4.67 -9.22 20.17
N TRP A 393 -4.32 -10.26 20.91
CA TRP A 393 -3.16 -11.09 20.67
C TRP A 393 -3.53 -12.58 20.82
N ASN A 394 -2.64 -13.45 20.36
CA ASN A 394 -2.71 -14.89 20.54
C ASN A 394 -1.29 -15.40 20.77
N ARG A 395 -1.00 -15.75 22.04
CA ARG A 395 0.34 -16.18 22.47
C ARG A 395 0.77 -17.48 21.80
N THR A 396 -0.18 -18.41 21.60
CA THR A 396 0.08 -19.68 20.91
C THR A 396 0.48 -19.44 19.46
N GLU A 397 -0.27 -18.61 18.72
CA GLU A 397 0.14 -18.24 17.37
C GLU A 397 1.51 -17.54 17.34
N ALA A 398 1.78 -16.65 18.29
CA ALA A 398 3.08 -15.96 18.36
C ALA A 398 4.23 -16.94 18.59
N HIS A 399 4.05 -17.92 19.48
CA HIS A 399 5.05 -18.97 19.71
C HIS A 399 5.30 -19.82 18.46
N VAL A 400 4.22 -20.23 17.76
CA VAL A 400 4.31 -20.96 16.50
C VAL A 400 5.05 -20.12 15.44
N VAL A 401 4.73 -18.83 15.30
CA VAL A 401 5.46 -17.92 14.40
C VAL A 401 6.95 -17.91 14.72
N MET A 402 7.33 -17.75 15.99
CA MET A 402 8.74 -17.74 16.41
C MET A 402 9.44 -19.08 16.17
N GLN A 403 8.74 -20.20 16.33
CA GLN A 403 9.25 -21.52 15.98
C GLN A 403 9.54 -21.63 14.47
N VAL A 404 8.58 -21.25 13.63
CA VAL A 404 8.78 -21.26 12.17
C VAL A 404 9.95 -20.37 11.77
N VAL A 405 10.11 -19.19 12.38
CA VAL A 405 11.27 -18.33 12.13
C VAL A 405 12.58 -19.04 12.49
N ARG A 406 12.67 -19.67 13.67
CA ARG A 406 13.86 -20.43 14.09
C ARG A 406 14.25 -21.51 13.09
N GLU A 407 13.27 -22.27 12.61
CA GLU A 407 13.47 -23.32 11.61
C GLU A 407 13.99 -22.74 10.29
N LEU A 408 13.39 -21.65 9.81
CA LEU A 408 13.81 -20.97 8.57
C LEU A 408 15.23 -20.40 8.63
N VAL A 409 15.71 -20.00 9.81
CA VAL A 409 17.07 -19.47 9.98
C VAL A 409 18.08 -20.50 10.50
N GLY A 410 17.66 -21.76 10.71
CA GLY A 410 18.52 -22.86 11.15
C GLY A 410 19.07 -22.72 12.58
N ALA A 411 18.31 -22.10 13.49
CA ALA A 411 18.76 -21.78 14.85
C ALA A 411 18.30 -22.80 15.92
N GLU A 412 18.30 -24.10 15.62
CA GLU A 412 18.04 -25.12 16.65
C GLU A 412 19.27 -25.39 17.52
N GLU A 413 19.13 -25.25 18.83
CA GLU A 413 20.06 -25.80 19.81
C GLU A 413 19.91 -27.33 19.88
N GLY A 414 21.00 -28.07 19.65
CA GLY A 414 21.09 -29.50 19.98
C GLY A 414 20.63 -30.51 18.92
N SER A 415 20.39 -30.10 17.67
CA SER A 415 20.11 -31.04 16.57
C SER A 415 21.38 -31.35 15.78
N SER A 416 21.79 -32.63 15.75
CA SER A 416 22.92 -33.14 14.96
C SER A 416 22.69 -33.11 13.44
N ILE A 417 21.56 -32.58 12.98
CA ILE A 417 21.28 -32.35 11.57
C ILE A 417 21.65 -30.90 11.27
N THR A 418 22.75 -30.73 10.53
CA THR A 418 23.18 -29.47 9.90
C THR A 418 22.08 -28.96 8.96
N SER A 419 21.04 -28.35 9.52
CA SER A 419 20.00 -27.68 8.76
C SER A 419 20.63 -26.41 8.19
N SER A 420 21.01 -26.46 6.91
CA SER A 420 21.57 -25.30 6.20
C SER A 420 20.63 -24.11 6.37
N ARG A 421 21.15 -23.00 6.92
CA ARG A 421 20.42 -21.74 7.11
C ARG A 421 19.74 -21.32 5.80
N ALA A 422 18.42 -21.47 5.73
CA ALA A 422 17.67 -21.24 4.49
C ALA A 422 17.49 -19.75 4.17
N PHE A 423 17.35 -18.93 5.21
CA PHE A 423 17.09 -17.49 5.09
C PHE A 423 17.89 -16.66 6.11
N SER A 424 18.14 -15.40 5.74
CA SER A 424 18.61 -14.39 6.69
C SER A 424 17.43 -13.78 7.47
N LEU A 425 17.68 -13.13 8.61
CA LEU A 425 16.60 -12.50 9.40
C LEU A 425 15.95 -11.34 8.62
N SER A 426 16.73 -10.61 7.83
CA SER A 426 16.24 -9.48 7.01
C SER A 426 15.39 -9.94 5.82
N ASP A 427 15.49 -11.20 5.40
CA ASP A 427 14.63 -11.82 4.38
C ASP A 427 13.20 -12.06 4.86
N ILE A 428 12.97 -12.05 6.18
CA ILE A 428 11.71 -12.40 6.84
C ILE A 428 10.95 -11.12 7.22
N GLY A 429 9.62 -11.15 7.05
CA GLY A 429 8.71 -10.17 7.63
C GLY A 429 7.57 -10.86 8.38
N LEU A 430 7.21 -10.31 9.54
CA LEU A 430 6.07 -10.77 10.33
C LEU A 430 4.94 -9.76 10.23
N ILE A 431 3.76 -10.22 9.87
CA ILE A 431 2.57 -9.37 9.73
C ILE A 431 1.43 -9.89 10.58
N SER A 432 0.64 -8.98 11.14
CA SER A 432 -0.62 -9.32 11.82
C SER A 432 -1.65 -8.20 11.68
N PRO A 433 -2.96 -8.46 11.66
CA PRO A 433 -3.96 -7.40 11.62
C PRO A 433 -4.08 -6.61 12.93
N TYR A 434 -3.52 -7.11 14.04
CA TYR A 434 -3.74 -6.56 15.38
C TYR A 434 -2.45 -6.01 16.00
N ALA A 435 -2.52 -4.78 16.52
CA ALA A 435 -1.37 -4.08 17.11
C ALA A 435 -0.78 -4.79 18.33
N GLY A 436 -1.64 -5.39 19.17
CA GLY A 436 -1.24 -6.21 20.32
C GLY A 436 -0.41 -7.44 19.93
N GLN A 437 -0.80 -8.13 18.85
CA GLN A 437 0.00 -9.22 18.30
C GLN A 437 1.35 -8.72 17.75
N VAL A 438 1.35 -7.60 17.03
CA VAL A 438 2.59 -6.98 16.53
C VAL A 438 3.52 -6.64 17.68
N ARG A 439 3.00 -6.13 18.80
CA ARG A 439 3.79 -5.79 19.99
C ARG A 439 4.47 -7.02 20.59
N ILE A 440 3.73 -8.10 20.87
CA ILE A 440 4.34 -9.31 21.44
C ILE A 440 5.33 -9.95 20.48
N LEU A 441 5.08 -9.93 19.17
CA LEU A 441 6.02 -10.43 18.17
C LEU A 441 7.31 -9.58 18.15
N LYS A 442 7.22 -8.26 18.25
CA LYS A 442 8.39 -7.37 18.39
C LYS A 442 9.19 -7.68 19.64
N GLU A 443 8.53 -7.88 20.78
CA GLU A 443 9.18 -8.24 22.05
C GLU A 443 9.91 -9.59 21.94
N LEU A 444 9.26 -10.61 21.37
CA LEU A 444 9.85 -11.94 21.17
C LEU A 444 11.03 -11.91 20.20
N VAL A 445 10.90 -11.21 19.07
CA VAL A 445 12.00 -11.00 18.11
C VAL A 445 13.17 -10.26 18.76
N ALA A 446 12.90 -9.19 19.51
CA ALA A 446 13.94 -8.41 20.16
C ALA A 446 14.72 -9.21 21.20
N ARG A 447 14.02 -10.04 22.00
CA ARG A 447 14.65 -10.94 22.98
C ARG A 447 15.52 -12.00 22.32
N GLN A 448 15.11 -12.53 21.17
CA GLN A 448 15.79 -13.66 20.56
C GLN A 448 16.92 -13.27 19.59
N TRP A 449 16.75 -12.19 18.82
CA TRP A 449 17.69 -11.79 17.76
C TRP A 449 18.06 -10.31 17.78
N GLY A 450 17.62 -9.56 18.79
CA GLY A 450 17.83 -8.12 18.88
C GLY A 450 16.74 -7.32 18.16
N ALA A 451 16.58 -6.06 18.59
CA ALA A 451 15.58 -5.15 18.02
C ALA A 451 15.84 -4.90 16.52
N SER A 452 14.77 -4.80 15.74
CA SER A 452 14.81 -4.51 14.29
C SER A 452 15.50 -5.57 13.42
N SER A 453 15.84 -6.74 13.97
CA SER A 453 16.41 -7.87 13.22
C SER A 453 15.44 -8.45 12.19
N ILE A 454 14.15 -8.51 12.55
CA ILE A 454 13.03 -8.88 11.68
C ILE A 454 12.02 -7.74 11.66
N GLU A 455 11.51 -7.42 10.48
CA GLU A 455 10.48 -6.41 10.34
C GLU A 455 9.11 -6.95 10.77
N VAL A 456 8.52 -6.34 11.81
CA VAL A 456 7.21 -6.71 12.35
C VAL A 456 6.25 -5.52 12.26
N SER A 457 5.13 -5.67 11.58
CA SER A 457 4.15 -4.58 11.41
C SER A 457 2.71 -5.09 11.29
N THR A 458 1.76 -4.15 11.33
CA THR A 458 0.38 -4.46 10.97
C THR A 458 0.25 -4.68 9.46
N VAL A 459 -0.83 -5.32 8.99
CA VAL A 459 -1.10 -5.44 7.54
C VAL A 459 -1.09 -4.07 6.86
N ASP A 460 -1.80 -3.10 7.44
CA ASP A 460 -1.89 -1.72 6.96
C ASP A 460 -0.50 -1.04 6.98
N GLY A 461 0.29 -1.23 8.05
CA GLY A 461 1.65 -0.69 8.18
C GLY A 461 2.70 -1.34 7.26
N PHE A 462 2.40 -2.52 6.70
CA PHE A 462 3.29 -3.24 5.77
C PHE A 462 2.95 -2.97 4.29
N GLN A 463 1.94 -2.14 4.01
CA GLN A 463 1.57 -1.79 2.64
C GLN A 463 2.72 -1.09 1.91
N GLY A 464 2.88 -1.39 0.62
CA GLY A 464 4.03 -0.94 -0.19
C GLY A 464 5.34 -1.68 0.07
N ARG A 465 5.47 -2.43 1.18
CA ARG A 465 6.65 -3.25 1.50
C ARG A 465 6.53 -4.67 0.97
N GLU A 466 7.64 -5.40 0.94
CA GLU A 466 7.75 -6.79 0.47
C GLU A 466 8.96 -7.49 1.11
N LYS A 467 8.88 -8.80 1.33
CA LYS A 467 9.97 -9.64 1.87
C LYS A 467 10.08 -10.96 1.13
N ARG A 468 11.24 -11.62 1.22
CA ARG A 468 11.39 -12.97 0.63
C ARG A 468 10.43 -13.95 1.28
N VAL A 469 10.33 -13.90 2.61
CA VAL A 469 9.40 -14.71 3.39
C VAL A 469 8.46 -13.82 4.20
N ILE A 470 7.17 -14.15 4.21
CA ILE A 470 6.18 -13.51 5.07
C ILE A 470 5.51 -14.56 5.95
N LEU A 471 5.47 -14.28 7.26
CA LEU A 471 4.65 -15.01 8.21
C LEU A 471 3.50 -14.10 8.67
N LEU A 472 2.28 -14.57 8.49
CA LEU A 472 1.06 -13.87 8.87
C LEU A 472 0.41 -14.56 10.07
N SER A 473 0.29 -13.87 11.21
CA SER A 473 -0.51 -14.33 12.35
C SER A 473 -1.91 -13.72 12.30
N SER A 474 -2.93 -14.58 12.23
CA SER A 474 -4.33 -14.19 12.09
C SER A 474 -4.97 -13.73 13.41
N VAL A 475 -4.44 -14.20 14.53
CA VAL A 475 -4.85 -13.94 15.93
C VAL A 475 -6.20 -14.55 16.31
N ARG A 476 -7.22 -14.38 15.46
CA ARG A 476 -8.60 -14.64 15.82
C ARG A 476 -8.89 -16.12 15.94
N SER A 477 -9.34 -16.50 17.13
CA SER A 477 -9.67 -17.86 17.52
C SER A 477 -10.69 -17.80 18.66
N ASN A 478 -11.97 -17.92 18.30
CA ASN A 478 -13.08 -17.74 19.24
C ASN A 478 -14.32 -18.55 18.82
N ASP A 479 -15.12 -18.94 19.83
CA ASP A 479 -16.37 -19.68 19.65
C ASP A 479 -17.47 -18.83 18.97
N LYS A 480 -17.33 -17.50 19.01
CA LYS A 480 -18.26 -16.55 18.40
C LYS A 480 -18.09 -16.42 16.89
N SER A 481 -17.17 -17.17 16.27
CA SER A 481 -16.95 -17.17 14.83
C SER A 481 -16.63 -15.78 14.24
N SER A 482 -16.10 -14.86 15.06
CA SER A 482 -15.86 -13.47 14.70
C SER A 482 -14.41 -13.25 14.25
N VAL A 483 -14.24 -12.70 13.05
CA VAL A 483 -12.91 -12.42 12.47
C VAL A 483 -12.45 -10.96 12.66
N GLY A 484 -13.33 -10.06 13.11
CA GLY A 484 -13.03 -8.65 13.34
C GLY A 484 -12.37 -7.96 12.13
N PHE A 485 -11.17 -7.40 12.31
CA PHE A 485 -10.42 -6.68 11.27
C PHE A 485 -10.08 -7.50 10.04
N LEU A 486 -10.13 -8.83 10.13
CA LEU A 486 -9.92 -9.76 9.02
C LEU A 486 -11.12 -9.86 8.07
N ARG A 487 -12.26 -9.23 8.41
CA ARG A 487 -13.46 -9.22 7.56
C ARG A 487 -13.24 -8.48 6.24
N ASP A 488 -12.36 -7.47 6.23
CA ASP A 488 -12.01 -6.75 5.00
C ASP A 488 -11.13 -7.63 4.10
N TRP A 489 -11.68 -8.02 2.94
CA TRP A 489 -10.99 -8.85 1.97
C TRP A 489 -9.77 -8.17 1.35
N ARG A 490 -9.72 -6.83 1.33
CA ARG A 490 -8.57 -6.05 0.83
C ARG A 490 -7.35 -6.23 1.73
N ARG A 491 -7.57 -6.39 3.04
CA ARG A 491 -6.50 -6.74 4.00
C ARG A 491 -5.94 -8.13 3.74
N LEU A 492 -6.80 -9.11 3.46
CA LEU A 492 -6.33 -10.44 3.04
C LEU A 492 -5.48 -10.33 1.77
N ASN A 493 -5.97 -9.63 0.73
CA ASN A 493 -5.23 -9.44 -0.52
C ASN A 493 -3.86 -8.78 -0.27
N VAL A 494 -3.78 -7.70 0.52
CA VAL A 494 -2.50 -7.06 0.86
C VAL A 494 -1.59 -8.04 1.59
N ALA A 495 -2.08 -8.71 2.64
CA ALA A 495 -1.28 -9.59 3.49
C ALA A 495 -0.64 -10.74 2.71
N ILE A 496 -1.41 -11.45 1.87
CA ILE A 496 -0.91 -12.62 1.14
C ILE A 496 -0.04 -12.26 -0.08
N THR A 497 -0.02 -10.99 -0.49
CA THR A 497 0.77 -10.50 -1.63
C THR A 497 2.04 -9.75 -1.23
N ARG A 498 2.47 -9.85 0.03
CA ARG A 498 3.73 -9.29 0.52
C ARG A 498 4.93 -10.22 0.31
N ALA A 499 4.70 -11.52 0.21
CA ALA A 499 5.74 -12.54 0.06
C ALA A 499 6.30 -12.57 -1.37
N LYS A 500 7.62 -12.73 -1.52
CA LYS A 500 8.23 -13.03 -2.82
C LYS A 500 8.32 -14.54 -3.07
N ALA A 501 8.80 -15.30 -2.08
CA ALA A 501 9.19 -16.70 -2.27
C ALA A 501 8.42 -17.67 -1.37
N LEU A 502 8.07 -17.27 -0.16
CA LEU A 502 7.33 -18.13 0.79
C LEU A 502 6.33 -17.31 1.61
N LEU A 503 5.09 -17.78 1.64
CA LEU A 503 4.01 -17.28 2.48
C LEU A 503 3.60 -18.36 3.49
N VAL A 504 3.70 -18.05 4.78
CA VAL A 504 3.18 -18.89 5.87
C VAL A 504 2.09 -18.11 6.59
N VAL A 505 0.91 -18.69 6.73
CA VAL A 505 -0.18 -18.11 7.52
C VAL A 505 -0.48 -19.01 8.70
N VAL A 506 -0.42 -18.45 9.90
CA VAL A 506 -0.71 -19.11 11.17
C VAL A 506 -2.08 -18.62 11.65
N GLY A 507 -2.99 -19.55 11.93
CA GLY A 507 -4.33 -19.18 12.37
C GLY A 507 -5.25 -20.34 12.72
N ASN A 508 -6.43 -19.99 13.24
CA ASN A 508 -7.47 -20.97 13.53
C ASN A 508 -8.39 -21.17 12.31
N GLU A 509 -8.40 -22.38 11.72
CA GLU A 509 -9.19 -22.68 10.53
C GLU A 509 -10.69 -22.48 10.77
N SER A 510 -11.19 -22.95 11.91
CA SER A 510 -12.61 -22.91 12.25
C SER A 510 -13.12 -21.47 12.33
N THR A 511 -12.36 -20.58 13.00
CA THR A 511 -12.71 -19.15 13.07
C THR A 511 -12.53 -18.45 11.73
N LEU A 512 -11.43 -18.67 11.00
CA LEU A 512 -11.18 -17.97 9.73
C LEU A 512 -12.16 -18.39 8.62
N SER A 513 -12.56 -19.66 8.60
CA SER A 513 -13.46 -20.20 7.59
C SER A 513 -14.89 -19.66 7.70
N THR A 514 -15.22 -18.85 8.70
CA THR A 514 -16.52 -18.16 8.79
C THR A 514 -16.61 -17.01 7.79
N ASN A 515 -15.47 -16.42 7.42
CA ASN A 515 -15.37 -15.43 6.35
C ASN A 515 -15.17 -16.11 4.99
N THR A 516 -15.91 -15.65 3.97
CA THR A 516 -15.94 -16.24 2.62
C THR A 516 -14.59 -16.20 1.90
N HIS A 517 -13.85 -15.10 2.01
CA HIS A 517 -12.56 -14.94 1.34
C HIS A 517 -11.48 -15.79 2.01
N TRP A 518 -11.45 -15.80 3.35
CA TRP A 518 -10.56 -16.67 4.13
C TRP A 518 -10.84 -18.15 3.88
N ARG A 519 -12.12 -18.57 3.91
CA ARG A 519 -12.52 -19.93 3.54
C ARG A 519 -12.04 -20.32 2.15
N SER A 520 -12.17 -19.41 1.18
CA SER A 520 -11.73 -19.64 -0.20
C SER A 520 -10.21 -19.79 -0.30
N TRP A 521 -9.46 -18.96 0.42
CA TRP A 521 -8.00 -19.04 0.49
C TRP A 521 -7.54 -20.36 1.15
N ILE A 522 -8.11 -20.74 2.30
CA ILE A 522 -7.77 -21.99 2.99
C ILE A 522 -8.09 -23.21 2.11
N LYS A 523 -9.27 -23.24 1.47
CA LYS A 523 -9.61 -24.30 0.51
C LYS A 523 -8.62 -24.37 -0.66
N TRP A 524 -8.14 -23.22 -1.14
CA TRP A 524 -7.15 -23.18 -2.20
C TRP A 524 -5.80 -23.70 -1.73
N VAL A 525 -5.32 -23.31 -0.55
CA VAL A 525 -4.05 -23.78 0.04
C VAL A 525 -4.09 -25.29 0.29
N LYS A 526 -5.20 -25.85 0.76
CA LYS A 526 -5.36 -27.32 0.92
C LYS A 526 -5.19 -28.10 -0.38
N ARG A 527 -5.50 -27.50 -1.52
CA ARG A 527 -5.43 -28.15 -2.84
C ARG A 527 -4.11 -27.91 -3.57
N HIS A 528 -3.52 -26.73 -3.39
CA HIS A 528 -2.39 -26.29 -4.22
C HIS A 528 -1.15 -25.96 -3.41
N GLY A 529 -1.22 -25.86 -2.09
CA GLY A 529 -0.11 -25.56 -1.18
C GLY A 529 0.04 -26.65 -0.13
N ALA A 530 0.37 -26.25 1.10
CA ALA A 530 0.47 -27.18 2.23
C ALA A 530 -0.33 -26.69 3.44
N THR A 531 -0.89 -27.63 4.20
CA THR A 531 -1.54 -27.35 5.48
C THR A 531 -0.97 -28.22 6.58
N MET A 532 -0.85 -27.64 7.77
CA MET A 532 -0.30 -28.32 8.95
C MET A 532 -1.19 -28.05 10.16
N CYS A 533 -1.17 -28.96 11.13
CA CYS A 533 -1.88 -28.80 12.40
C CYS A 533 -0.87 -28.88 13.54
N VAL A 534 -0.92 -27.94 14.48
CA VAL A 534 -0.01 -27.88 15.64
C VAL A 534 -0.82 -28.01 16.94
N PRO A 535 -0.82 -29.17 17.62
CA PRO A 535 -1.43 -29.34 18.94
C PRO A 535 -0.53 -28.85 20.10
N ILE A 536 -1.13 -28.41 21.21
CA ILE A 536 -0.48 -27.71 22.36
C ILE A 536 0.70 -28.46 23.01
N SER A 537 0.79 -29.79 22.93
CA SER A 537 1.66 -30.58 23.82
C SER A 537 3.17 -30.32 23.69
N GLU A 538 3.61 -29.52 22.70
CA GLU A 538 5.02 -29.16 22.50
C GLU A 538 5.35 -27.68 22.81
N SER A 539 4.35 -26.80 22.98
CA SER A 539 4.58 -25.38 23.32
C SER A 539 4.61 -25.09 24.83
N GLY A 540 4.46 -26.13 25.67
CA GLY A 540 4.11 -26.01 27.09
C GLY A 540 5.13 -26.50 28.12
N LYS A 541 6.39 -26.79 27.76
CA LYS A 541 7.45 -26.91 28.79
C LYS A 541 8.03 -25.53 29.07
N THR A 542 7.36 -24.86 29.99
CA THR A 542 7.84 -23.76 30.83
C THR A 542 9.33 -23.92 31.17
N ALA A 543 10.17 -23.04 30.61
CA ALA A 543 11.27 -22.49 31.39
C ALA A 543 10.66 -21.33 32.19
N ASP A 544 10.35 -21.60 33.46
CA ASP A 544 10.27 -20.57 34.48
C ASP A 544 11.57 -19.75 34.40
N VAL A 545 11.46 -18.47 34.08
CA VAL A 545 12.54 -17.51 34.28
C VAL A 545 11.97 -16.33 35.03
N GLY A 546 12.15 -16.38 36.36
CA GLY A 546 12.33 -15.20 37.19
C GLY A 546 11.07 -14.57 37.76
N GLN A 547 10.57 -15.15 38.86
CA GLN A 547 10.15 -14.30 39.97
C GLN A 547 11.34 -13.43 40.38
N SER A 548 11.08 -12.13 40.52
CA SER A 548 11.97 -11.17 41.17
C SER A 548 12.34 -11.65 42.59
N PRO A 549 13.61 -11.59 43.00
CA PRO A 549 13.91 -11.57 44.42
C PRO A 549 13.59 -10.17 44.95
N GLU A 550 12.65 -10.11 45.89
CA GLU A 550 12.53 -9.02 46.85
C GLU A 550 13.80 -8.97 47.73
N ALA A 551 14.06 -7.76 48.25
CA ALA A 551 15.16 -7.30 49.12
C ALA A 551 16.45 -6.83 48.42
#